data_AF-A0A160U1K7-F1
#
_entry.id   AF-A0A160U1K7-F1
#
_cell.length_a   1.000
_cell.length_b   1.000
_cell.length_c   1.000
_cell.angle_alpha   90.00
_cell.angle_beta   90.00
_cell.angle_gamma   90.00
#
_symmetry.space_group_name_H-M   'P 1'
#
loop_
_entity.id
_entity.type
_entity.pdbx_description
1 polymer ?
#
loop_
_entity_poly.entity_id
_entity_poly.type
_entity_poly.pdbx_seq_one_letter_code
_entity_poly.pdbx_strand_id
1 'polypeptide(L)'
;MWILFGWHTWWGESGRPYRFKITLTPKGLPNDGGIYVFVQRRFVFFLFPLYIGKAANFKSRLIGHERWWEAWWKRGATERHVLVLKKESDRARVEEDLIRRYQPRMNNILVPRGSNDAPNNKRLRFWWSIKRFFRIPFLAR
;
A
#
# COMPACT_ATOMS: atom_id res chain seq x y z
N MET A 1 26.20 2.14 6.13
CA MET A 1 25.04 1.96 5.22
C MET A 1 23.72 2.11 6.02
N TRP A 2 23.24 3.34 6.24
CA TRP A 2 22.16 3.67 7.22
C TRP A 2 20.86 4.21 6.56
N ILE A 3 20.67 4.02 5.26
CA ILE A 3 19.56 4.66 4.49
C ILE A 3 18.34 3.72 4.32
N LEU A 4 18.41 2.49 4.83
CA LEU A 4 17.37 1.47 4.62
C LEU A 4 16.28 1.44 5.71
N PHE A 5 16.44 2.22 6.79
CA PHE A 5 15.60 2.10 8.00
C PHE A 5 15.10 3.47 8.46
N GLY A 6 13.84 3.52 8.90
CA GLY A 6 13.19 4.75 9.37
C GLY A 6 11.80 4.89 8.81
N TRP A 7 11.63 5.80 7.84
CA TRP A 7 10.33 6.20 7.32
C TRP A 7 10.32 6.29 5.80
N HIS A 8 9.18 5.95 5.18
CA HIS A 8 8.92 6.14 3.76
C HIS A 8 7.54 6.79 3.57
N THR A 9 7.43 7.73 2.63
CA THR A 9 6.16 8.40 2.33
C THR A 9 5.53 7.83 1.07
N TRP A 10 4.37 7.20 1.24
CA TRP A 10 3.49 6.80 0.14
C TRP A 10 2.49 7.92 -0.13
N TRP A 11 2.17 8.16 -1.40
CA TRP A 11 1.23 9.20 -1.83
C TRP A 11 -0.10 8.57 -2.21
N GLY A 12 -1.21 9.12 -1.73
CA GLY A 12 -2.55 8.69 -2.13
C GLY A 12 -2.93 9.13 -3.54
N GLU A 13 -4.04 8.61 -4.06
CA GLU A 13 -4.63 9.06 -5.33
C GLU A 13 -5.03 10.54 -5.23
N SER A 14 -5.52 10.93 -4.05
CA SER A 14 -5.83 12.30 -3.65
C SER A 14 -4.64 13.27 -3.68
N GLY A 15 -3.40 12.76 -3.79
CA GLY A 15 -2.17 13.55 -3.65
C GLY A 15 -1.77 13.83 -2.21
N ARG A 16 -2.46 13.24 -1.20
CA ARG A 16 -2.05 13.36 0.20
C ARG A 16 -0.84 12.47 0.51
N PRO A 17 0.19 12.99 1.20
CA PRO A 17 1.31 12.17 1.65
C PRO A 17 0.95 11.41 2.94
N TYR A 18 1.37 10.16 3.02
CA TYR A 18 1.22 9.31 4.19
C TYR A 18 2.58 8.73 4.58
N ARG A 19 3.06 9.03 5.80
CA ARG A 19 4.40 8.66 6.26
C ARG A 19 4.36 7.35 7.04
N PHE A 20 4.96 6.30 6.49
CA PHE A 20 4.99 4.96 7.06
C PHE A 20 6.33 4.65 7.69
N LYS A 21 6.33 3.92 8.80
CA LYS A 21 7.53 3.35 9.41
C LYS A 21 7.93 2.09 8.65
N ILE A 22 9.19 2.00 8.24
CA ILE A 22 9.74 0.80 7.60
C ILE A 22 10.06 -0.22 8.70
N THR A 23 9.54 -1.43 8.57
CA THR A 23 9.69 -2.53 9.52
C THR A 23 10.09 -3.80 8.81
N LEU A 24 11.27 -4.33 9.13
CA LEU A 24 11.74 -5.62 8.62
C LEU A 24 11.28 -6.78 9.50
N THR A 25 11.43 -6.62 10.82
CA THR A 25 11.19 -7.70 11.78
C THR A 25 9.86 -7.52 12.53
N PRO A 26 9.25 -8.62 13.02
CA PRO A 26 8.03 -8.55 13.83
C PRO A 26 8.18 -7.68 15.09
N LYS A 27 9.38 -7.63 15.68
CA LYS A 27 9.68 -6.81 16.86
C LYS A 27 9.51 -5.30 16.60
N GLY A 28 9.62 -4.86 15.34
CA GLY A 28 9.44 -3.46 14.96
C GLY A 28 7.98 -3.04 14.79
N LEU A 29 7.03 -3.98 14.87
CA LEU A 29 5.60 -3.70 14.67
C LEU A 29 4.99 -3.03 15.90
N PRO A 30 4.25 -1.93 15.73
CA PRO A 30 3.50 -1.32 16.82
C PRO A 30 2.36 -2.24 17.31
N ASN A 31 1.91 -2.02 18.55
CA ASN A 31 0.79 -2.77 19.14
C ASN A 31 -0.57 -2.28 18.63
N ASP A 32 -0.62 -1.11 17.98
CA ASP A 32 -1.84 -0.49 17.47
C ASP A 32 -2.29 -1.06 16.11
N GLY A 33 -3.45 -0.59 15.65
CA GLY A 33 -3.95 -0.78 14.29
C GLY A 33 -3.56 0.34 13.33
N GLY A 34 -3.77 0.10 12.04
CA GLY A 34 -3.45 1.07 11.00
C GLY A 34 -3.40 0.46 9.60
N ILE A 35 -2.61 1.07 8.73
CA ILE A 35 -2.36 0.60 7.37
C ILE A 35 -1.00 -0.06 7.29
N TYR A 36 -0.91 -1.17 6.57
CA TYR A 36 0.34 -1.82 6.24
C TYR A 36 0.48 -1.98 4.72
N VAL A 37 1.71 -1.91 4.25
CA VAL A 37 2.10 -2.16 2.87
C VAL A 37 3.17 -3.24 2.86
N PHE A 38 2.96 -4.30 2.08
CA PHE A 38 4.01 -5.25 1.74
C PHE A 38 4.75 -4.72 0.53
N VAL A 39 6.07 -4.62 0.65
CA VAL A 39 6.90 -3.94 -0.33
C VAL A 39 7.99 -4.88 -0.78
N GLN A 40 8.21 -4.93 -2.10
CA GLN A 40 9.39 -5.49 -2.70
C GLN A 40 10.36 -4.36 -3.04
N ARG A 41 11.53 -4.37 -2.42
CA ARG A 41 12.63 -3.45 -2.72
C ARG A 41 13.55 -4.07 -3.76
N ARG A 42 13.78 -3.38 -4.89
CA ARG A 42 14.78 -3.74 -5.90
C ARG A 42 15.83 -2.64 -6.02
N PHE A 43 17.09 -3.03 -6.25
CA PHE A 43 18.24 -2.12 -6.39
C PHE A 43 18.25 -0.94 -5.40
N VAL A 44 18.12 -1.24 -4.10
CA VAL A 44 18.18 -0.32 -2.94
C VAL A 44 17.05 0.73 -2.88
N PHE A 45 16.63 1.33 -4.00
CA PHE A 45 15.74 2.49 -4.07
C PHE A 45 14.37 2.22 -4.69
N PHE A 46 14.21 1.17 -5.51
CA PHE A 46 12.92 0.91 -6.15
C PHE A 46 11.99 0.14 -5.23
N LEU A 47 10.89 0.78 -4.85
CA LEU A 47 9.90 0.23 -3.92
C LEU A 47 8.61 -0.09 -4.65
N PHE A 48 8.28 -1.37 -4.68
CA PHE A 48 7.08 -1.87 -5.34
C PHE A 48 6.07 -2.33 -4.28
N PRO A 49 4.92 -1.66 -4.12
CA PRO A 49 3.87 -2.12 -3.22
C PRO A 49 3.21 -3.37 -3.82
N LEU A 50 3.32 -4.48 -3.13
CA LEU A 50 2.72 -5.76 -3.53
C LEU A 50 1.30 -5.92 -2.99
N TYR A 51 1.08 -5.45 -1.77
CA TYR A 51 -0.20 -5.52 -1.07
C TYR A 51 -0.35 -4.33 -0.13
N ILE A 52 -1.55 -3.78 -0.03
CA ILE A 52 -1.93 -2.72 0.92
C ILE A 52 -3.16 -3.21 1.68
N GLY A 53 -3.15 -3.06 3.00
CA GLY A 53 -4.32 -3.41 3.80
C GLY A 53 -4.40 -2.65 5.11
N LYS A 54 -5.60 -2.64 5.68
CA LYS A 54 -5.84 -2.18 7.05
C LYS A 54 -5.81 -3.32 8.08
N ALA A 55 -5.50 -2.95 9.31
CA ALA A 55 -5.51 -3.83 10.48
C ALA A 55 -6.07 -3.07 11.70
N ALA A 56 -6.91 -3.73 12.50
CA ALA A 56 -7.28 -3.23 13.82
C ALA A 56 -6.14 -3.37 14.84
N ASN A 57 -5.28 -4.37 14.63
CA ASN A 57 -4.04 -4.60 15.38
C ASN A 57 -3.00 -5.22 14.43
N PHE A 58 -1.81 -4.63 14.35
CA PHE A 58 -0.78 -5.12 13.45
C PHE A 58 -0.22 -6.48 13.84
N LYS A 59 -0.04 -6.76 15.13
CA LYS A 59 0.51 -8.05 15.57
C LYS A 59 -0.41 -9.19 15.19
N SER A 60 -1.71 -9.10 15.48
CA SER A 60 -2.66 -10.16 15.11
C SER A 60 -2.81 -10.33 13.60
N ARG A 61 -2.64 -9.24 12.83
CA ARG A 61 -2.79 -9.28 11.37
C ARG A 61 -1.54 -9.68 10.60
N LEU A 62 -0.35 -9.44 11.15
CA LEU A 62 0.94 -9.61 10.46
C LEU A 62 1.82 -10.73 11.03
N ILE A 63 1.56 -11.16 12.28
CA ILE A 63 2.24 -12.31 12.90
C ILE A 63 1.33 -13.52 12.70
N GLY A 64 1.82 -14.55 11.99
CA GLY A 64 1.08 -15.80 11.77
C GLY A 64 0.02 -15.76 10.66
N HIS A 65 -0.03 -14.69 9.85
CA HIS A 65 -1.07 -14.54 8.83
C HIS A 65 -0.62 -15.05 7.44
N GLU A 66 -1.44 -15.87 6.79
CA GLU A 66 -1.16 -16.54 5.50
C GLU A 66 -0.67 -15.58 4.39
N ARG A 67 -1.24 -14.38 4.32
CA ARG A 67 -0.88 -13.35 3.34
C ARG A 67 0.56 -12.84 3.48
N TRP A 68 1.14 -12.81 4.69
CA TRP A 68 2.54 -12.43 4.86
C TRP A 68 3.47 -13.54 4.34
N TRP A 69 3.15 -14.80 4.66
CA TRP A 69 3.87 -15.95 4.13
C TRP A 69 3.82 -16.00 2.60
N GLU A 70 2.66 -15.77 1.99
CA GLU A 70 2.51 -15.73 0.53
C GLU A 70 3.25 -14.54 -0.09
N ALA A 71 3.13 -13.34 0.48
CA ALA A 71 3.81 -12.15 -0.03
C ALA A 71 5.35 -12.29 0.05
N TRP A 72 5.85 -12.84 1.15
CA TRP A 72 7.27 -13.07 1.37
C TRP A 72 7.81 -14.20 0.48
N TRP A 73 7.21 -15.39 0.54
CA TRP A 73 7.76 -16.59 -0.09
C TRP A 73 7.45 -16.70 -1.58
N LYS A 74 6.27 -16.25 -2.04
CA LYS A 74 5.86 -16.37 -3.44
C LYS A 74 6.09 -15.11 -4.27
N ARG A 75 6.14 -13.92 -3.64
CA ARG A 75 6.20 -12.64 -4.36
C ARG A 75 7.42 -11.78 -3.99
N GLY A 76 8.28 -12.25 -3.09
CA GLY A 76 9.53 -11.58 -2.75
C GLY A 76 9.33 -10.23 -2.07
N ALA A 77 8.32 -10.11 -1.19
CA ALA A 77 8.25 -8.99 -0.27
C ALA A 77 9.52 -8.97 0.58
N THR A 78 10.16 -7.81 0.72
CA THR A 78 11.40 -7.64 1.47
C THR A 78 11.16 -6.86 2.77
N GLU A 79 10.09 -6.08 2.84
CA GLU A 79 9.82 -5.20 3.98
C GLU A 79 8.32 -4.90 4.15
N ARG A 80 7.97 -4.42 5.36
CA ARG A 80 6.63 -3.96 5.72
C ARG A 80 6.68 -2.49 6.06
N HIS A 81 5.86 -1.69 5.42
CA HIS A 81 5.68 -0.29 5.81
C HIS A 81 4.39 -0.18 6.61
N VAL A 82 4.43 0.39 7.81
CA VAL A 82 3.25 0.52 8.70
C VAL A 82 2.97 1.97 9.07
N LEU A 83 1.69 2.34 9.05
CA LEU A 83 1.17 3.64 9.47
C LEU A 83 0.10 3.39 10.53
N VAL A 84 0.34 3.85 11.76
CA VAL A 84 -0.64 3.73 12.85
C VAL A 84 -1.79 4.72 12.63
N LEU A 85 -3.02 4.22 12.66
CA LEU A 85 -4.24 5.03 12.61
C LEU A 85 -5.24 4.47 13.61
N LYS A 86 -5.71 5.32 14.53
CA LYS A 86 -6.60 4.91 15.62
C LYS A 86 -8.03 4.64 15.14
N LYS A 87 -8.57 5.52 14.28
CA LYS A 87 -9.96 5.46 13.81
C LYS A 87 -10.11 4.52 12.62
N GLU A 88 -11.17 3.70 12.64
CA GLU A 88 -11.46 2.78 11.52
C GLU A 88 -11.84 3.50 10.23
N SER A 89 -12.59 4.61 10.34
CA SER A 89 -12.95 5.43 9.18
C SER A 89 -11.72 6.01 8.47
N ASP A 90 -10.72 6.45 9.23
CA ASP A 90 -9.45 6.91 8.67
C ASP A 90 -8.67 5.76 8.03
N ARG A 91 -8.67 4.57 8.64
CA ARG A 91 -8.06 3.39 8.03
C ARG A 91 -8.70 3.06 6.68
N ALA A 92 -10.02 2.96 6.62
CA ALA A 92 -10.73 2.67 5.37
C ALA A 92 -10.43 3.72 4.28
N ARG A 93 -10.47 5.01 4.62
CA ARG A 93 -10.20 6.10 3.69
C ARG A 93 -8.76 6.06 3.14
N VAL A 94 -7.77 5.83 4.01
CA VAL A 94 -6.36 5.80 3.59
C VAL A 94 -6.03 4.54 2.79
N GLU A 95 -6.61 3.39 3.17
CA GLU A 95 -6.50 2.14 2.41
C GLU A 95 -7.00 2.30 0.98
N GLU A 96 -8.21 2.83 0.81
CA GLU A 96 -8.81 3.05 -0.51
C GLU A 96 -7.97 4.02 -1.36
N ASP A 97 -7.56 5.15 -0.79
CA ASP A 97 -6.77 6.19 -1.46
C ASP A 97 -5.42 5.65 -1.96
N LEU A 98 -4.78 4.77 -1.19
CA LEU A 98 -3.52 4.14 -1.56
C LEU A 98 -3.70 3.00 -2.58
N ILE A 99 -4.70 2.14 -2.41
CA ILE A 99 -4.97 1.05 -3.36
C ILE A 99 -5.32 1.62 -4.73
N ARG A 100 -6.15 2.66 -4.80
CA ARG A 100 -6.48 3.32 -6.07
C ARG A 100 -5.26 3.93 -6.74
N ARG A 101 -4.33 4.49 -5.96
CA ARG A 101 -3.10 5.07 -6.50
C ARG A 101 -2.13 4.04 -7.03
N TYR A 102 -1.95 2.91 -6.34
CA TYR A 102 -0.85 1.97 -6.56
C TYR A 102 -1.26 0.62 -7.13
N GLN A 103 -2.56 0.32 -7.17
CA GLN A 103 -3.15 -0.90 -7.72
C GLN A 103 -2.30 -2.17 -7.47
N PRO A 104 -1.97 -2.48 -6.20
CA PRO A 104 -1.00 -3.54 -5.89
C PRO A 104 -1.47 -4.89 -6.44
N ARG A 105 -0.54 -5.70 -6.97
CA ARG A 105 -0.86 -6.99 -7.63
C ARG A 105 -1.67 -7.95 -6.75
N MET A 106 -1.53 -7.87 -5.43
CA MET A 106 -2.25 -8.74 -4.49
C MET A 106 -3.60 -8.17 -4.02
N ASN A 107 -3.93 -6.93 -4.36
CA ASN A 107 -5.20 -6.31 -4.03
C ASN A 107 -6.20 -6.54 -5.17
N ASN A 108 -7.20 -7.39 -4.93
CA ASN A 108 -8.25 -7.67 -5.93
C ASN A 108 -9.50 -6.80 -5.77
N ILE A 109 -9.64 -6.14 -4.60
CA ILE A 109 -10.79 -5.31 -4.21
C ILE A 109 -10.31 -3.84 -4.19
N LEU A 110 -11.20 -2.89 -4.53
CA LEU A 110 -10.95 -1.45 -4.58
C LEU A 110 -10.00 -0.98 -5.71
N VAL A 111 -9.55 -1.90 -6.56
CA VAL A 111 -8.85 -1.56 -7.82
C VAL A 111 -9.91 -1.14 -8.85
N PRO A 112 -9.86 0.10 -9.39
CA PRO A 112 -10.78 0.53 -10.43
C PRO A 112 -10.67 -0.35 -11.68
N ARG A 113 -11.78 -0.94 -12.14
CA ARG A 113 -11.85 -1.81 -13.34
C ARG A 113 -12.62 -1.17 -14.48
N GLY A 114 -13.55 -0.27 -14.20
CA GLY A 114 -14.44 0.33 -15.18
C GLY A 114 -14.79 1.79 -14.93
N SER A 115 -15.64 2.36 -15.78
CA SER A 115 -16.18 3.73 -15.63
C SER A 115 -16.95 3.92 -14.32
N ASN A 116 -17.57 2.87 -13.80
CA ASN A 116 -18.32 2.90 -12.54
C ASN A 116 -17.43 3.12 -11.32
N ASP A 117 -16.12 2.87 -11.44
CA ASP A 117 -15.14 3.09 -10.37
C ASP A 117 -14.43 4.45 -10.50
N ALA A 118 -14.87 5.30 -11.43
CA ALA A 118 -14.24 6.60 -11.66
C ALA A 118 -14.42 7.51 -10.43
N PRO A 119 -13.37 8.24 -10.01
CA PRO A 119 -13.48 9.18 -8.90
C PRO A 119 -14.60 10.20 -9.14
N ASN A 120 -15.35 10.54 -8.10
CA ASN A 120 -16.38 11.59 -8.15
C ASN A 120 -15.78 13.01 -8.20
N ASN A 121 -14.54 13.18 -7.74
CA ASN A 121 -13.84 14.45 -7.82
C ASN A 121 -13.37 14.73 -9.26
N LYS A 122 -13.76 15.89 -9.83
CA LYS A 122 -13.46 16.27 -11.22
C LYS A 122 -11.96 16.22 -11.55
N ARG A 123 -11.09 16.70 -10.65
CA ARG A 123 -9.64 16.72 -10.85
C ARG A 123 -9.06 15.31 -10.87
N LEU A 124 -9.52 14.45 -9.96
CA LEU A 124 -9.10 13.04 -9.92
C LEU A 124 -9.61 12.28 -11.16
N ARG A 125 -10.85 12.54 -11.59
CA ARG A 125 -11.44 11.93 -12.78
C ARG A 125 -10.66 12.27 -14.06
N PHE A 126 -10.20 13.51 -14.20
CA PHE A 126 -9.36 13.93 -15.33
C PHE A 126 -8.03 13.17 -15.37
N TRP A 127 -7.30 13.12 -14.25
CA TRP A 127 -6.05 12.35 -14.19
C TRP A 127 -6.27 10.84 -14.34
N TRP A 128 -7.40 10.34 -13.84
CA TRP A 128 -7.81 8.94 -13.99
C TRP A 128 -8.09 8.58 -15.45
N SER A 129 -8.79 9.44 -16.21
CA SER A 129 -9.05 9.19 -17.63
C SER A 129 -7.77 9.23 -18.45
N ILE A 130 -6.86 10.17 -18.17
CA ILE A 130 -5.53 10.25 -18.80
C ILE A 130 -4.75 8.96 -18.55
N LYS A 131 -4.61 8.52 -17.29
CA LYS A 131 -3.87 7.30 -16.96
C LYS A 131 -4.42 6.05 -17.67
N ARG A 132 -5.74 5.92 -17.74
CA ARG A 132 -6.41 4.80 -18.41
C ARG A 132 -6.24 4.87 -19.93
N PHE A 133 -6.37 6.06 -20.53
CA PHE A 133 -6.26 6.28 -21.97
C PHE A 133 -4.88 5.90 -22.49
N PHE A 134 -3.81 6.32 -21.80
CA PHE A 134 -2.45 6.03 -22.23
C PHE A 134 -2.00 4.58 -21.97
N ARG A 135 -2.88 3.69 -21.43
CA ARG A 135 -2.53 2.34 -20.98
C ARG A 135 -1.16 2.32 -20.30
N ILE A 136 -0.82 3.36 -19.52
CA ILE A 136 0.48 3.40 -18.83
C ILE A 136 0.47 2.15 -17.96
N PRO A 137 1.28 1.14 -18.28
CA PRO A 137 1.24 -0.09 -17.53
C PRO A 137 1.65 0.32 -16.13
N PHE A 138 0.83 -0.03 -15.14
CA PHE A 138 1.45 -0.45 -13.89
C PHE A 138 2.49 -1.48 -14.29
N LEU A 139 3.77 -1.15 -14.14
CA LEU A 139 4.89 -2.03 -14.52
C LEU A 139 4.70 -3.40 -13.86
N ALA A 140 4.06 -4.29 -14.60
CA ALA A 140 3.85 -5.70 -14.31
C ALA A 140 3.67 -6.38 -15.67
N ARG A 141 4.80 -6.80 -16.26
CA ARG A 141 4.91 -8.21 -16.64
C ARG A 141 5.35 -8.94 -15.36
#